data_AF-A0A382LPI8-F1
#
_entry.id   AF-A0A382LPI8-F1
#
_cell.length_a   1.000
_cell.length_b   1.000
_cell.length_c   1.000
_cell.angle_alpha   90.00
_cell.angle_beta   90.00
_cell.angle_gamma   90.00
#
_symmetry.space_group_name_H-M   'P 1'
#
loop_
_entity.id
_entity.type
_entity.pdbx_description
1 polymer ?
#
loop_
_entity_poly.entity_id
_entity_poly.type
_entity_poly.pdbx_seq_one_letter_code
_entity_poly.pdbx_strand_id
1 'polypeptide(L)'
;VKFGGSNAGHNGIESIDKNIGKHYTRIRIGIGHPKNNSTGADHVLGNLAYDEKESVEEVTKNIIESLSILIKKDLDLFSSKINQK
;
A
#
# COMPACT_ATOMS: atom_id res chain seq x y z
N VAL A 1 8.02 0.44 -1.61
CA VAL A 1 7.92 0.63 -0.13
C VAL A 1 8.30 2.06 0.23
N LYS A 2 7.86 2.61 1.37
CA LYS A 2 8.22 3.98 1.77
C LYS A 2 8.49 4.10 3.27
N PHE A 3 9.62 4.71 3.63
CA PHE A 3 9.93 5.13 4.99
C PHE A 3 9.39 6.54 5.25
N GLY A 4 8.58 6.68 6.29
CA GLY A 4 7.97 7.95 6.70
C GLY A 4 7.26 8.73 5.60
N GLY A 5 7.16 10.05 5.78
CA GLY A 5 6.34 10.95 4.95
C GLY A 5 4.89 11.09 5.45
N SER A 6 4.08 11.86 4.72
CA SER A 6 2.70 12.18 5.08
C SER A 6 1.73 11.00 4.94
N ASN A 7 0.55 11.14 5.56
CA ASN A 7 -0.57 10.22 5.48
C ASN A 7 -1.27 10.19 4.12
N ALA A 8 -1.02 11.18 3.25
CA ALA A 8 -1.61 11.31 1.91
C ALA A 8 -3.15 11.14 1.89
N GLY A 9 -3.85 11.62 2.94
CA GLY A 9 -5.30 11.50 3.07
C GLY A 9 -5.81 10.16 3.61
N HIS A 10 -4.94 9.22 4.00
CA HIS A 10 -5.35 7.95 4.60
C HIS A 10 -5.63 8.10 6.10
N ASN A 11 -6.91 8.05 6.48
CA ASN A 11 -7.37 8.24 7.87
C ASN A 11 -6.71 7.27 8.87
N GLY A 12 -6.53 6.00 8.50
CA GLY A 12 -5.82 5.04 9.36
C GLY A 12 -4.35 5.40 9.62
N ILE A 13 -3.65 5.94 8.61
CA ILE A 13 -2.26 6.39 8.76
C ILE A 13 -2.20 7.66 9.61
N GLU A 14 -3.16 8.58 9.45
CA GLU A 14 -3.27 9.74 10.32
C GLU A 14 -3.39 9.35 11.81
N SER A 15 -4.20 8.34 12.10
CA SER A 15 -4.36 7.81 13.46
C SER A 15 -3.05 7.21 14.00
N ILE A 16 -2.35 6.40 13.18
CA ILE A 16 -1.07 5.81 13.57
C ILE A 16 0.00 6.90 13.80
N ASP A 17 0.10 7.87 12.88
CA ASP A 17 1.04 9.00 12.97
C ASP A 17 0.88 9.76 14.30
N LYS A 18 -0.35 9.92 14.81
CA LYS A 18 -0.64 10.58 16.10
C LYS A 18 -0.12 9.80 17.32
N ASN A 19 -0.03 8.48 17.22
CA ASN A 19 0.31 7.60 18.35
C ASN A 19 1.81 7.26 18.40
N ILE A 20 2.42 6.97 17.25
CA ILE A 20 3.81 6.47 17.18
C ILE A 20 4.75 7.37 16.36
N GLY A 21 4.24 8.49 15.85
CA GLY A 21 4.97 9.38 14.95
C GLY A 21 5.09 8.83 13.54
N LYS A 22 5.88 9.51 12.70
CA LYS A 22 5.97 9.25 11.25
C LYS A 22 7.18 8.38 10.85
N HIS A 23 7.97 7.92 11.80
CA HIS A 23 9.26 7.24 11.53
C HIS A 23 9.09 5.72 11.43
N TYR A 24 8.25 5.28 10.50
CA TYR A 24 8.03 3.86 10.24
C TYR A 24 7.90 3.56 8.74
N THR A 25 8.16 2.30 8.40
CA THR A 25 8.09 1.81 7.03
C THR A 25 6.68 1.34 6.69
N ARG A 26 6.22 1.68 5.49
CA ARG A 26 4.90 1.30 4.97
C ARG A 26 5.06 0.63 3.61
N ILE A 27 4.36 -0.48 3.43
CA ILE A 27 4.08 -1.05 2.11
C ILE A 27 2.80 -0.35 1.62
N ARG A 28 2.84 0.20 0.40
CA ARG A 28 1.70 0.89 -0.20
C ARG A 28 1.18 0.02 -1.33
N ILE A 29 -0.11 -0.29 -1.30
CA ILE A 29 -0.82 -1.00 -2.36
C ILE A 29 -1.76 0.00 -2.99
N GLY A 30 -1.64 0.22 -4.30
CA GLY A 30 -2.54 1.11 -5.03
C GLY A 30 -3.87 0.40 -5.28
N ILE A 31 -4.98 1.09 -5.00
CA ILE A 31 -6.35 0.60 -5.26
C ILE A 31 -7.06 1.45 -6.32
N GLY A 32 -6.30 2.16 -7.14
CA GLY A 32 -6.83 3.13 -8.11
C GLY A 32 -7.25 4.47 -7.49
N HIS A 33 -8.00 5.26 -8.27
CA HIS A 33 -8.51 6.57 -7.90
C HIS A 33 -10.02 6.62 -8.14
N PRO A 34 -10.80 7.39 -7.34
CA PRO A 34 -12.23 7.51 -7.53
C PRO A 34 -12.58 7.93 -8.96
N LYS A 35 -13.48 7.18 -9.60
CA LYS A 35 -14.02 7.49 -10.94
C LYS A 35 -15.34 8.25 -10.80
N ASN A 36 -15.71 9.06 -11.79
CA ASN A 36 -17.05 9.67 -11.92
C ASN A 36 -17.55 10.51 -10.71
N ASN A 37 -16.85 11.57 -10.33
CA ASN A 37 -17.23 12.49 -9.22
C ASN A 37 -17.50 11.82 -7.86
N SER A 38 -17.16 10.53 -7.68
CA SER A 38 -17.27 9.84 -6.40
C SER A 38 -16.22 10.34 -5.41
N THR A 39 -16.53 10.27 -4.12
CA THR A 39 -15.58 10.70 -3.09
C THR A 39 -14.53 9.61 -2.83
N GLY A 40 -13.41 10.00 -2.21
CA GLY A 40 -12.42 9.03 -1.74
C GLY A 40 -13.02 8.00 -0.76
N ALA A 41 -14.02 8.39 0.03
CA ALA A 41 -14.70 7.50 0.97
C ALA A 41 -15.54 6.44 0.24
N ASP A 42 -16.27 6.83 -0.80
CA ASP A 42 -17.09 5.90 -1.60
C ASP A 42 -16.19 4.87 -2.30
N HIS A 43 -15.05 5.31 -2.85
CA HIS A 43 -14.11 4.45 -3.55
C HIS A 43 -13.49 3.38 -2.63
N VAL A 44 -13.09 3.74 -1.41
CA VAL A 44 -12.44 2.80 -0.48
C VAL A 44 -13.42 1.82 0.18
N LEU A 45 -14.71 2.17 0.25
CA LEU A 45 -15.77 1.33 0.79
C LEU A 45 -16.46 0.47 -0.28
N GLY A 46 -16.22 0.76 -1.56
CA GLY A 46 -16.73 0.00 -2.69
C GLY A 46 -16.01 -1.34 -2.88
N ASN A 47 -16.64 -2.21 -3.68
CA ASN A 47 -15.99 -3.44 -4.14
C ASN A 47 -15.01 -3.13 -5.28
N LEU A 48 -13.88 -3.82 -5.28
CA LEU A 48 -12.94 -3.82 -6.41
C LEU A 48 -13.59 -4.45 -7.64
N ALA A 49 -13.29 -3.90 -8.81
CA ALA A 49 -13.61 -4.56 -10.07
C ALA A 49 -12.77 -5.86 -10.23
N TYR A 50 -13.17 -6.73 -11.15
CA TYR A 50 -12.52 -8.04 -11.33
C TYR A 50 -11.03 -7.91 -11.68
N ASP A 51 -10.72 -7.00 -12.61
CA ASP A 51 -9.36 -6.66 -13.05
C ASP A 51 -8.52 -6.03 -11.94
N GLU A 52 -9.12 -5.11 -11.17
CA GLU A 52 -8.47 -4.49 -10.01
C GLU A 52 -8.16 -5.54 -8.93
N LYS A 53 -9.07 -6.48 -8.69
CA LYS A 53 -8.91 -7.55 -7.73
C LYS A 53 -7.76 -8.48 -8.12
N GLU A 54 -7.69 -8.91 -9.38
CA GLU A 54 -6.61 -9.75 -9.89
C GLU A 54 -5.24 -9.08 -9.71
N SER A 55 -5.15 -7.79 -10.04
CA SER A 55 -3.93 -7.00 -9.83
C SER A 55 -3.54 -6.90 -8.35
N VAL A 56 -4.50 -6.66 -7.45
CA VAL A 56 -4.24 -6.61 -6.00
C VAL A 56 -3.79 -7.98 -5.47
N GLU A 57 -4.38 -9.07 -5.94
CA GLU A 57 -3.99 -10.43 -5.55
C GLU A 57 -2.56 -10.76 -6.01
N GLU A 58 -2.19 -10.40 -7.24
CA GLU A 58 -0.84 -10.58 -7.76
C GLU A 58 0.20 -9.80 -6.94
N VAL A 59 -0.06 -8.52 -6.68
CA VAL A 59 0.83 -7.68 -5.85
C VAL A 59 0.95 -8.25 -4.44
N THR A 60 -0.17 -8.72 -3.85
CA THR A 60 -0.18 -9.33 -2.52
C THR A 60 0.67 -10.59 -2.49
N LYS A 61 0.56 -11.45 -3.51
CA LYS A 61 1.39 -12.65 -3.64
C LYS A 61 2.88 -12.30 -3.73
N ASN A 62 3.24 -11.32 -4.55
CA ASN A 62 4.63 -10.86 -4.71
C ASN A 62 5.22 -10.33 -3.39
N ILE A 63 4.41 -9.64 -2.58
CA ILE A 63 4.78 -9.18 -1.24
C ILE A 63 5.05 -10.37 -0.30
N ILE A 64 4.16 -11.38 -0.29
CA ILE A 64 4.30 -12.57 0.56
C ILE A 64 5.55 -13.36 0.21
N GLU A 65 5.81 -13.60 -1.09
CA GLU A 65 7.01 -14.30 -1.56
C GLU A 65 8.30 -13.56 -1.19
N SER A 66 8.24 -12.23 -1.09
CA SER A 66 9.38 -11.37 -0.76
C SER A 66 9.47 -11.00 0.73
N LEU A 67 8.59 -11.54 1.58
CA LEU A 67 8.48 -11.16 2.99
C LEU A 67 9.78 -11.40 3.78
N SER A 68 10.53 -12.44 3.42
CA SER A 68 11.84 -12.74 4.04
C SER A 68 12.87 -11.61 3.86
N ILE A 69 12.82 -10.90 2.73
CA ILE A 69 13.70 -9.75 2.43
C ILE A 69 13.30 -8.56 3.31
N LEU A 70 11.98 -8.33 3.45
CA LEU A 70 11.44 -7.28 4.30
C LEU A 70 11.84 -7.48 5.78
N ILE A 71 11.77 -8.71 6.28
CA ILE A 71 12.16 -9.06 7.67
C ILE A 71 13.65 -8.79 7.89
N LYS A 72 14.49 -9.04 6.88
CA LYS A 72 15.93 -8.71 6.90
C LYS A 72 16.21 -7.20 6.80
N LYS A 73 15.16 -6.36 6.68
CA LYS A 73 15.23 -4.90 6.55
C LYS A 73 15.95 -4.39 5.29
N ASP A 74 16.08 -5.24 4.28
CA ASP A 74 16.62 -4.84 2.98
C ASP A 74 15.50 -4.24 2.12
N LEU A 75 15.17 -2.98 2.39
CA LEU A 75 14.02 -2.30 1.78
C LEU A 75 14.24 -1.97 0.30
N ASP A 76 15.49 -1.75 -0.11
CA ASP A 76 15.84 -1.44 -1.50
C ASP A 76 15.71 -2.67 -2.38
N LEU A 77 16.22 -3.82 -1.92
CA LEU A 77 16.04 -5.09 -2.60
C LEU A 77 14.56 -5.49 -2.62
N PHE A 78 13.86 -5.32 -1.50
CA PHE A 78 12.43 -5.60 -1.45
C PHE A 78 11.67 -4.74 -2.46
N SER A 79 11.90 -3.42 -2.47
CA SER A 79 11.21 -2.52 -3.38
C SER A 79 11.52 -2.81 -4.85
N SER A 80 12.75 -3.21 -5.18
CA SER A 80 13.12 -3.59 -6.55
C SER A 80 12.39 -4.86 -6.96
N LYS A 81 12.34 -5.87 -6.09
CA LYS A 81 11.75 -7.17 -6.41
C LYS A 81 10.23 -7.13 -6.59
N ILE A 82 9.53 -6.30 -5.80
CA ILE A 82 8.07 -6.15 -5.94
C ILE A 82 7.66 -5.31 -7.16
N ASN A 83 8.54 -4.42 -7.66
CA ASN A 83 8.23 -3.49 -8.75
C ASN A 83 8.70 -3.99 -10.13
N GLN A 84 9.43 -5.11 -10.20
CA GLN A 84 10.06 -5.63 -11.42
C GLN A 84 9.28 -6.76 -12.11
N LYS A 85 8.04 -7.04 -11.69
CA LYS A 85 7.14 -7.99 -12.35
C LYS A 85 5.86 -7.30 -12.77
#